data_AF-A0A7C1BDB8-F1
#
_entry.id   AF-A0A7C1BDB8-F1
#
_cell.length_a   1.000
_cell.length_b   1.000
_cell.length_c   1.000
_cell.angle_alpha   90.00
_cell.angle_beta   90.00
_cell.angle_gamma   90.00
#
_symmetry.space_group_name_H-M   'P 1'
#
loop_
_entity.id
_entity.type
_entity.pdbx_description
1 polymer ?
#
loop_
_entity_poly.entity_id
_entity_poly.type
_entity_poly.pdbx_seq_one_letter_code
_entity_poly.pdbx_strand_id
1 'polypeptide(L)'
;MRHNTDNGPSFRSHRLQLGCAGLGISLSYARPYRPQGKGKIERYFRTVRGQFMTELPNNLTLPELNERFSNYVENIYHTRIHGTTNQTPIERYL
;
A
#
# COMPACT_ATOMS: atom_id res chain seq x y z
N MET A 1 8.44 -12.64 9.30
CA MET A 1 8.13 -11.33 8.66
C MET A 1 7.21 -10.53 9.59
N ARG A 2 7.30 -9.18 9.65
CA ARG A 2 6.42 -8.36 10.51
C ARG A 2 5.52 -7.48 9.66
N HIS A 3 4.21 -7.50 9.93
CA HIS A 3 3.22 -6.64 9.26
C HIS A 3 2.75 -5.57 10.25
N ASN A 4 3.04 -4.29 9.94
CA ASN A 4 2.65 -3.17 10.79
C ASN A 4 1.28 -2.63 10.36
N THR A 5 0.28 -2.75 11.23
CA THR A 5 -1.09 -2.33 10.95
C THR A 5 -1.57 -1.26 11.91
N ASP A 6 -2.59 -0.52 11.48
CA ASP A 6 -3.31 0.38 12.39
C ASP A 6 -4.16 -0.42 13.40
N ASN A 7 -4.64 0.26 14.43
CA ASN A 7 -5.59 -0.29 15.39
C ASN A 7 -7.03 -0.33 14.86
N GLY A 8 -7.25 -0.06 13.57
CA GLY A 8 -8.57 -0.13 12.96
C GLY A 8 -9.22 -1.50 13.18
N PRO A 9 -10.53 -1.56 13.43
CA PRO A 9 -11.23 -2.81 13.75
C PRO A 9 -11.04 -3.91 12.70
N SER A 10 -10.91 -3.54 11.42
CA SER A 10 -10.60 -4.44 10.31
C SER A 10 -9.27 -5.21 10.48
N PHE A 11 -8.27 -4.59 11.12
CA PHE A 11 -6.95 -5.19 11.38
C PHE A 11 -6.87 -5.95 12.72
N ARG A 12 -7.91 -5.84 13.55
CA ARG A 12 -8.07 -6.62 14.79
C ARG A 12 -8.97 -7.84 14.63
N SER A 13 -9.49 -8.07 13.42
CA SER A 13 -10.30 -9.24 13.11
C SER A 13 -9.53 -10.55 13.39
N HIS A 14 -10.19 -11.48 14.07
CA HIS A 14 -9.61 -12.78 14.41
C HIS A 14 -9.22 -13.58 13.15
N ARG A 15 -9.97 -13.44 12.05
CA ARG A 15 -9.66 -14.10 10.77
C ARG A 15 -8.31 -13.64 10.20
N LEU A 16 -7.99 -12.35 10.33
CA LEU A 16 -6.70 -11.81 9.88
C LEU A 16 -5.55 -12.35 10.74
N GLN A 17 -5.75 -12.44 12.06
CA GLN A 17 -4.74 -12.98 12.97
C GLN A 17 -4.42 -14.44 12.67
N LEU A 18 -5.44 -15.28 12.44
CA LEU A 18 -5.26 -16.68 12.07
C LEU A 18 -4.54 -16.82 10.72
N GLY A 19 -4.93 -16.03 9.71
CA GLY A 19 -4.27 -16.02 8.41
C GLY A 19 -2.79 -15.61 8.50
N CYS A 20 -2.48 -14.55 9.24
CA CYS A 20 -1.09 -14.12 9.45
C CYS A 20 -0.27 -15.16 10.22
N ALA A 21 -0.85 -15.79 11.25
CA ALA A 21 -0.19 -16.85 12.00
C ALA A 21 0.15 -18.06 11.11
N GLY A 22 -0.80 -18.49 10.26
CA GLY A 22 -0.57 -19.58 9.31
C GLY A 22 0.54 -19.30 8.27
N LEU A 23 0.81 -18.02 7.98
CA LEU A 23 1.87 -17.58 7.07
C LEU A 23 3.18 -17.21 7.79
N GLY A 24 3.28 -17.39 9.11
CA GLY A 24 4.46 -16.99 9.90
C GLY A 24 4.68 -15.47 9.96
N ILE A 25 3.61 -14.69 9.81
CA ILE A 25 3.62 -13.22 9.84
C ILE A 25 3.20 -12.74 11.23
N SER A 26 4.10 -12.01 11.89
CA SER A 26 3.78 -11.34 13.16
C SER A 26 3.06 -10.02 12.88
N LEU A 27 1.82 -9.90 13.36
CA LEU A 27 1.07 -8.64 13.37
C LEU A 27 1.60 -7.71 14.47
N SER A 28 1.96 -6.50 14.08
CA SER A 28 2.48 -5.46 14.97
C SER A 28 1.58 -4.24 14.87
N TYR A 29 0.90 -3.91 15.97
CA TYR A 29 -0.02 -2.79 16.00
C TYR A 29 0.71 -1.49 16.34
N ALA A 30 0.44 -0.43 15.58
CA ALA A 30 0.98 0.89 15.87
C ALA A 30 0.52 1.34 17.27
N ARG A 31 1.47 1.75 18.13
CA ARG A 31 1.12 2.33 19.43
C ARG A 31 0.42 3.68 19.22
N PRO A 32 -0.62 4.01 20.00
CA PRO A 32 -1.26 5.32 19.96
C PRO A 32 -0.20 6.45 20.04
N TYR A 33 -0.40 7.52 19.27
CA TYR A 33 0.47 8.72 19.24
C TYR A 33 1.91 8.54 18.73
N ARG A 34 2.24 7.42 18.06
CA ARG A 34 3.52 7.27 17.32
C ARG A 34 3.29 7.19 15.80
N PRO A 35 3.20 8.33 15.09
CA PRO A 35 2.96 8.36 13.64
C PRO A 35 4.16 7.88 12.79
N GLN A 36 5.34 7.67 13.40
CA GLN A 36 6.59 7.40 12.67
C GLN A 36 6.58 6.10 11.83
N GLY A 37 5.62 5.19 12.04
CA GLY A 37 5.49 3.97 11.23
C GLY A 37 4.63 4.11 9.96
N LYS A 38 3.82 5.19 9.84
CA LYS A 38 2.80 5.32 8.79
C LYS A 38 3.21 6.18 7.60
N GLY A 39 4.29 6.98 7.74
CA GLY A 39 4.70 7.93 6.70
C GLY A 39 4.96 7.30 5.33
N LYS A 40 5.44 6.05 5.27
CA LYS A 40 5.67 5.34 4.00
C LYS A 40 4.36 5.05 3.26
N ILE A 41 3.38 4.46 3.94
CA ILE A 41 2.09 4.11 3.32
C ILE A 41 1.26 5.37 3.04
N GLU A 42 1.34 6.38 3.89
CA GLU A 42 0.70 7.68 3.66
C GLU A 42 1.29 8.41 2.44
N ARG A 43 2.62 8.38 2.29
CA ARG A 43 3.30 8.93 1.11
C ARG A 43 2.89 8.17 -0.16
N TYR A 44 2.81 6.84 -0.09
CA TYR A 44 2.32 6.01 -1.20
C TYR A 44 0.90 6.40 -1.61
N PHE A 45 -0.05 6.45 -0.67
CA PHE A 45 -1.43 6.82 -0.99
C PHE A 45 -1.54 8.24 -1.54
N ARG A 46 -0.71 9.18 -1.08
CA ARG A 46 -0.66 10.54 -1.65
C ARG A 46 -0.23 10.50 -3.11
N THR A 47 0.79 9.71 -3.45
CA THR A 47 1.25 9.54 -4.83
C THR A 47 0.18 8.90 -5.71
N VAL A 48 -0.46 7.81 -5.25
CA VAL A 48 -1.55 7.15 -5.97
C VAL A 48 -2.70 8.12 -6.23
N ARG A 49 -3.12 8.91 -5.23
CA ARG A 49 -4.16 9.92 -5.41
C ARG A 49 -3.79 10.99 -6.44
N GLY A 50 -2.56 11.49 -6.39
CA GLY A 50 -2.12 12.56 -7.29
C GLY A 50 -1.92 12.09 -8.74
N GLN A 51 -1.56 10.82 -8.94
CA GLN A 51 -1.19 10.30 -10.27
C GLN A 51 -2.29 9.44 -10.87
N PHE A 52 -2.77 8.43 -10.14
CA PHE A 52 -3.73 7.47 -10.67
C PHE A 52 -5.15 8.03 -10.64
N MET A 53 -5.59 8.57 -9.50
CA MET A 53 -6.99 8.98 -9.34
C MET A 53 -7.37 10.21 -10.18
N THR A 54 -6.42 11.08 -10.49
CA THR A 54 -6.65 12.29 -11.31
C THR A 54 -7.07 11.95 -12.74
N GLU A 55 -6.68 10.78 -13.25
CA GLU A 55 -6.89 10.36 -14.64
C GLU A 55 -8.07 9.40 -14.79
N LEU A 56 -8.79 9.09 -13.71
CA LEU A 56 -9.88 8.11 -13.74
C LEU A 56 -11.18 8.72 -14.27
N PRO A 57 -11.86 8.04 -15.21
CA PRO A 57 -13.23 8.39 -15.57
C PRO A 57 -14.20 8.09 -14.43
N ASN A 58 -15.27 8.89 -14.34
CA ASN A 58 -16.25 8.81 -13.25
C ASN A 58 -17.14 7.55 -13.27
N ASN A 59 -17.20 6.85 -14.41
CA ASN A 59 -18.06 5.68 -14.61
C ASN A 59 -17.23 4.42 -14.87
N LEU A 60 -16.60 3.89 -13.83
CA LEU A 60 -15.89 2.61 -13.89
C LEU A 60 -16.59 1.56 -13.05
N THR A 61 -16.65 0.35 -13.59
CA THR A 61 -16.96 -0.83 -12.81
C THR A 61 -15.76 -1.22 -11.93
N LEU A 62 -16.00 -1.99 -10.87
CA LEU A 62 -14.93 -2.46 -9.99
C LEU A 62 -13.86 -3.29 -10.75
N PRO A 63 -14.21 -4.21 -11.68
CA PRO A 63 -13.22 -4.92 -12.48
C PRO A 63 -12.32 -3.98 -13.31
N GLU A 64 -12.90 -3.00 -14.00
CA GLU A 64 -12.13 -2.05 -14.83
C GLU A 64 -11.21 -1.18 -13.97
N LEU A 65 -11.67 -0.78 -12.78
CA LEU A 65 -10.83 -0.06 -11.83
C LEU A 65 -9.63 -0.91 -11.37
N ASN A 66 -9.85 -2.19 -11.07
CA ASN A 66 -8.78 -3.10 -10.65
C ASN A 66 -7.76 -3.34 -11.78
N GLU A 67 -8.21 -3.52 -13.01
CA GLU A 67 -7.33 -3.69 -14.17
C GLU A 67 -6.46 -2.44 -14.40
N ARG A 68 -7.09 -1.26 -14.43
CA ARG A 68 -6.37 0.01 -14.58
C ARG A 68 -5.38 0.25 -13.46
N PHE A 69 -5.76 -0.06 -12.22
CA PHE A 69 -4.86 0.09 -11.08
C PHE A 69 -3.67 -0.85 -11.17
N SER A 70 -3.88 -2.10 -11.55
CA SER A 70 -2.81 -3.10 -11.71
C SER A 70 -1.80 -2.63 -12.77
N ASN A 71 -2.30 -2.18 -13.93
CA ASN A 71 -1.46 -1.63 -15.00
C ASN A 71 -0.67 -0.39 -14.53
N TYR A 72 -1.31 0.54 -13.81
CA TYR A 72 -0.63 1.70 -13.24
C TYR A 72 0.50 1.31 -12.28
N VAL A 73 0.26 0.34 -11.39
CA VAL A 73 1.28 -0.08 -10.41
C VAL A 73 2.50 -0.69 -11.12
N GLU A 74 2.26 -1.60 -12.06
CA GLU A 74 3.32 -2.33 -12.76
C GLU A 74 4.12 -1.44 -13.71
N ASN A 75 3.43 -0.67 -14.54
CA ASN A 75 4.07 0.03 -15.66
C ASN A 75 4.49 1.45 -15.33
N ILE A 76 3.92 2.06 -14.27
CA ILE A 76 4.17 3.47 -13.93
C ILE A 76 4.79 3.59 -12.55
N TYR A 77 4.18 3.04 -11.49
CA TYR A 77 4.66 3.26 -10.13
C TYR A 77 6.00 2.56 -9.89
N HIS A 78 6.12 1.27 -10.22
CA HIS A 78 7.34 0.49 -9.95
C HIS A 78 8.54 0.86 -10.81
N THR A 79 8.32 1.36 -12.03
CA THR A 79 9.37 1.65 -13.02
C THR A 79 9.84 3.10 -12.97
N ARG A 80 9.10 4.01 -12.34
CA ARG A 80 9.44 5.43 -12.30
C ARG A 80 10.50 5.73 -11.24
N ILE A 81 11.51 6.50 -11.62
CA ILE A 81 12.54 6.98 -10.71
C ILE A 81 11.89 7.86 -9.63
N HIS A 82 12.07 7.47 -8.37
CA HIS A 82 11.52 8.21 -7.25
C HIS A 82 12.45 9.38 -6.89
N GLY A 83 11.95 10.62 -6.98
CA GLY A 83 12.79 11.83 -6.90
C GLY A 83 13.56 12.07 -5.60
N THR A 84 13.14 11.46 -4.48
CA THR A 84 13.92 11.54 -3.21
C THR A 84 15.05 10.52 -3.16
N THR A 85 14.94 9.41 -3.89
CA THR A 85 15.82 8.25 -3.74
C THR A 85 16.64 7.99 -4.98
N ASN A 86 16.32 8.67 -6.10
CA ASN A 86 16.94 8.50 -7.42
C ASN A 86 17.05 7.04 -7.89
N GLN A 87 16.14 6.21 -7.41
CA GLN A 87 16.02 4.79 -7.73
C GLN A 87 14.55 4.48 -7.98
N THR A 88 14.27 3.48 -8.81
CA THR A 88 12.90 2.99 -8.98
C THR A 88 12.48 2.21 -7.72
N PRO A 89 11.18 2.20 -7.35
CA PRO A 89 10.72 1.42 -6.20
C PRO A 89 11.07 -0.07 -6.29
N ILE A 90 11.07 -0.64 -7.50
CA ILE A 90 11.37 -2.06 -7.72
C ILE A 90 12.86 -2.37 -7.48
N GLU A 91 13.77 -1.55 -8.00
CA GLU A 91 15.22 -1.73 -7.80
C GLU A 91 15.65 -1.55 -6.34
N ARG A 92 14.89 -0.78 -5.55
CA ARG A 92 15.21 -0.58 -4.14
C ARG A 92 14.79 -1.76 -3.26
N TYR A 93 13.79 -2.53 -3.69
CA TYR A 93 13.17 -3.57 -2.87
C TYR A 93 13.61 -4.99 -3.24
N LEU A 94 13.99 -5.21 -4.50
CA LEU A 94 14.67 -6.45 -4.95
C LEU A 94 16.15 -6.43 -4.58
#